data_AF-A0A291TD66-F1
#
_entry.id   AF-A0A291TD66-F1
#
_cell.length_a   1.000
_cell.length_b   1.000
_cell.length_c   1.000
_cell.angle_alpha   90.00
_cell.angle_beta   90.00
_cell.angle_gamma   90.00
#
_symmetry.space_group_name_H-M   'P 1'
#
loop_
_entity.id
_entity.type
_entity.pdbx_description
1 polymer ?
#
loop_
_entity_poly.entity_id
_entity_poly.type
_entity_poly.pdbx_seq_one_letter_code
_entity_poly.pdbx_strand_id
1 'polypeptide(L)'
;MDSLESNVFINEDDFLKKINCFNLNLIEVDSYNDLDIILSMSVDSFLTFAHKKQLDIFYQFNYLDETDYLITGSTVIDSIPSVLFSSHQIHSDFPAYLNSLLSPDNSLSVPDDFQKSFNSFEHSLASKIINYDHSLDEIYFSHPESVVLFVLFEGHILGLEQIFFECPYLSSEGQLEEFLISHKDFLAKVQSTLDDERKNFKNSLFHDAHFTQCTNKSLRTEYIQRIWNDPQHSNVRTLFHDPLNDYSPDTPSSSFKTFIEASYSEYRNLLRRGLIKSE
;
A
#
# COMPACT_ATOMS: atom_id res chain seq x y z
N MET A 1 -33.65 44.05 23.36
CA MET A 1 -34.21 42.84 23.99
C MET A 1 -33.71 41.69 23.16
N ASP A 2 -32.74 40.99 23.72
CA ASP A 2 -31.94 39.97 23.07
C ASP A 2 -32.78 38.74 22.77
N SER A 3 -32.85 38.33 21.50
CA SER A 3 -33.08 36.93 21.14
C SER A 3 -31.72 36.34 20.83
N LEU A 4 -30.96 36.03 21.89
CA LEU A 4 -29.91 35.02 21.80
C LEU A 4 -30.62 33.71 21.43
N GLU A 5 -30.60 33.36 20.15
CA GLU A 5 -30.71 31.96 19.76
C GLU A 5 -29.49 31.26 20.36
N SER A 6 -29.67 30.77 21.60
CA SER A 6 -28.70 29.90 22.21
C SER A 6 -28.64 28.65 21.35
N ASN A 7 -27.49 28.41 20.70
CA ASN A 7 -27.17 27.08 20.19
C ASN A 7 -27.33 26.12 21.37
N VAL A 8 -28.42 25.35 21.35
CA VAL A 8 -28.69 24.35 22.38
C VAL A 8 -27.75 23.19 22.08
N PHE A 9 -26.60 23.18 22.74
CA PHE A 9 -25.71 22.01 22.73
C PHE A 9 -26.37 20.92 23.57
N ILE A 10 -26.74 19.84 22.91
CA ILE A 10 -27.29 18.65 23.54
C ILE A 10 -26.13 17.67 23.66
N ASN A 11 -26.05 16.94 24.77
CA ASN A 11 -25.05 15.89 24.82
C ASN A 11 -25.39 14.78 23.82
N GLU A 12 -24.35 14.07 23.40
CA GLU A 12 -24.41 13.00 22.43
C GLU A 12 -25.44 11.91 22.82
N ASP A 13 -25.44 11.45 24.08
CA ASP A 13 -26.37 10.42 24.56
C ASP A 13 -27.85 10.81 24.40
N ASP A 14 -28.21 12.05 24.68
CA ASP A 14 -29.58 12.54 24.57
C ASP A 14 -29.96 12.81 23.12
N PHE A 15 -28.98 13.18 22.28
CA PHE A 15 -29.14 13.24 20.84
C PHE A 15 -29.39 11.86 20.22
N LEU A 16 -28.60 10.85 20.59
CA LEU A 16 -28.73 9.47 20.13
C LEU A 16 -30.07 8.85 20.58
N LYS A 17 -30.53 9.13 21.80
CA LYS A 17 -31.87 8.74 22.26
C LYS A 17 -32.97 9.35 21.39
N LYS A 18 -32.86 10.65 21.06
CA LYS A 18 -33.83 11.32 20.20
C LYS A 18 -33.85 10.69 18.80
N ILE A 19 -32.69 10.39 18.22
CA ILE A 19 -32.59 9.72 16.90
C ILE A 19 -33.26 8.33 16.94
N ASN A 20 -32.98 7.53 17.96
CA ASN A 20 -33.59 6.22 18.15
C ASN A 20 -35.12 6.27 18.29
N CYS A 21 -35.67 7.32 18.92
CA CYS A 21 -37.12 7.53 18.99
C CYS A 21 -37.79 7.70 17.62
N PHE A 22 -37.01 8.01 16.57
CA PHE A 22 -37.49 8.11 15.19
C PHE A 22 -37.26 6.82 14.37
N ASN A 23 -36.85 5.71 15.00
CA ASN A 23 -36.51 4.44 14.34
C ASN A 23 -35.44 4.59 13.25
N LEU A 24 -34.46 5.48 13.45
CA LEU A 24 -33.35 5.65 12.53
C LEU A 24 -32.21 4.73 12.95
N ASN A 25 -31.65 3.98 12.00
CA ASN A 25 -30.44 3.19 12.23
C ASN A 25 -29.22 4.08 11.99
N LEU A 26 -28.36 4.17 13.01
CA LEU A 26 -27.22 5.07 13.05
C LEU A 26 -25.92 4.30 12.82
N ILE A 27 -25.03 4.89 12.01
CA ILE A 27 -23.63 4.50 11.93
C ILE A 27 -22.82 5.73 12.31
N GLU A 28 -22.11 5.66 13.42
CA GLU A 28 -21.17 6.70 13.86
C GLU A 28 -19.89 6.58 13.04
N VAL A 29 -19.38 7.70 12.54
CA VAL A 29 -18.10 7.76 11.81
C VAL A 29 -17.08 8.41 12.72
N ASP A 30 -16.01 7.68 13.07
CA ASP A 30 -14.90 8.17 13.87
C ASP A 30 -14.16 9.31 13.13
N SER A 31 -14.61 10.55 13.28
CA SER A 31 -13.92 11.75 12.79
C SER A 31 -13.44 12.60 13.97
N TYR A 32 -12.22 13.12 13.86
CA TYR A 32 -11.43 13.56 15.02
C TYR A 32 -11.87 14.89 15.66
N ASN A 33 -12.97 15.55 15.27
CA ASN A 33 -13.41 16.78 15.96
C ASN A 33 -14.91 17.12 15.88
N ASP A 34 -15.75 16.41 15.12
CA ASP A 34 -17.21 16.64 15.10
C ASP A 34 -17.93 15.29 14.86
N LEU A 35 -19.04 15.07 15.59
CA LEU A 35 -19.92 13.91 15.43
C LEU A 35 -20.72 14.06 14.12
N ASP A 36 -20.15 13.54 13.04
CA ASP A 36 -20.88 13.34 11.80
C ASP A 36 -21.67 12.03 11.88
N ILE A 37 -22.99 12.13 11.77
CA ILE A 37 -23.88 10.99 11.91
C ILE A 37 -24.41 10.58 10.56
N ILE A 38 -24.08 9.35 10.15
CA ILE A 38 -24.61 8.74 8.94
C ILE A 38 -25.89 7.98 9.29
N LEU A 39 -26.94 8.31 8.56
CA LEU A 39 -28.25 7.70 8.68
C LEU A 39 -28.41 6.61 7.61
N SER A 40 -28.58 5.36 8.07
CA SER A 40 -28.90 4.21 7.20
C SER A 40 -30.41 4.19 6.92
N MET A 41 -30.89 5.09 6.07
CA MET A 41 -32.30 5.12 5.63
C MET A 41 -32.43 5.47 4.14
N SER A 42 -33.64 5.32 3.58
CA SER A 42 -33.90 5.73 2.19
C SER A 42 -33.89 7.25 2.04
N VAL A 43 -33.53 7.74 0.84
CA VAL A 43 -33.58 9.16 0.48
C VAL A 43 -34.96 9.77 0.78
N ASP A 44 -36.05 9.07 0.42
CA ASP A 44 -37.42 9.54 0.70
C ASP A 44 -37.70 9.74 2.20
N SER A 45 -37.17 8.85 3.05
CA SER A 45 -37.32 8.94 4.50
C SER A 45 -36.54 10.12 5.06
N PHE A 46 -35.34 10.35 4.54
CA PHE A 46 -34.48 11.48 4.92
C PHE A 46 -35.12 12.83 4.52
N LEU A 47 -35.61 12.94 3.28
CA LEU A 47 -36.33 14.13 2.81
C LEU A 47 -37.58 14.39 3.65
N THR A 48 -38.34 13.34 3.97
CA THR A 48 -39.52 13.45 4.84
C THR A 48 -39.16 13.95 6.25
N PHE A 49 -38.07 13.44 6.81
CA PHE A 49 -37.55 13.88 8.10
C PHE A 49 -37.17 15.38 8.07
N ALA A 50 -36.37 15.78 7.09
CA ALA A 50 -35.94 17.17 6.92
C ALA A 50 -37.13 18.12 6.77
N HIS A 51 -38.09 17.78 5.89
CA HIS A 51 -39.31 18.57 5.69
C HIS A 51 -40.17 18.66 6.96
N LYS A 52 -40.37 17.55 7.68
CA LYS A 52 -41.15 17.56 8.93
C LYS A 52 -40.53 18.45 10.00
N LYS A 53 -39.20 18.57 9.99
CA LYS A 53 -38.42 19.39 10.93
C LYS A 53 -38.15 20.81 10.43
N GLN A 54 -38.61 21.16 9.22
CA GLN A 54 -38.35 22.45 8.58
C GLN A 54 -36.84 22.76 8.50
N LEU A 55 -36.04 21.73 8.19
CA LEU A 55 -34.59 21.85 8.04
C LEU A 55 -34.24 22.09 6.58
N ASP A 56 -33.23 22.92 6.35
CA ASP A 56 -32.61 23.05 5.05
C ASP A 56 -31.77 21.80 4.76
N ILE A 57 -31.93 21.29 3.54
CA ILE A 57 -31.14 20.16 3.03
C ILE A 57 -29.98 20.73 2.24
N PHE A 58 -28.79 20.34 2.66
CA PHE A 58 -27.54 20.63 1.99
C PHE A 58 -27.08 19.40 1.20
N TYR A 59 -26.26 19.65 0.19
CA TYR A 59 -25.60 18.63 -0.60
C TYR A 59 -24.12 18.96 -0.72
N GLN A 60 -23.29 17.93 -0.61
CA GLN A 60 -21.86 18.01 -0.87
C GLN A 60 -21.51 17.02 -1.98
N PHE A 61 -20.93 17.55 -3.05
CA PHE A 61 -20.32 16.74 -4.09
C PHE A 61 -18.89 16.41 -3.69
N ASN A 62 -18.55 15.13 -3.70
CA ASN A 62 -17.16 14.68 -3.61
C ASN A 62 -16.73 14.32 -5.02
N TYR A 63 -15.56 14.78 -5.43
CA TYR A 63 -15.01 14.59 -6.76
C TYR A 63 -13.85 13.61 -6.67
N LEU A 64 -13.64 12.85 -7.75
CA LEU A 64 -12.46 12.01 -7.86
C LEU A 64 -11.21 12.88 -7.94
N ASP A 65 -10.16 12.49 -7.23
CA ASP A 65 -8.84 13.09 -7.39
C ASP A 65 -8.09 12.35 -8.49
N GLU A 66 -7.68 13.05 -9.54
CA GLU A 66 -6.86 12.50 -10.62
C GLU A 66 -5.62 11.78 -10.09
N THR A 67 -5.04 12.27 -8.99
CA THR A 67 -3.83 11.70 -8.39
C THR A 67 -4.07 10.31 -7.77
N ASP A 68 -5.31 9.96 -7.44
CA ASP A 68 -5.67 8.61 -6.97
C ASP A 68 -5.65 7.56 -8.10
N TYR A 69 -5.75 8.01 -9.34
CA TYR A 69 -5.83 7.18 -10.55
C TYR A 69 -4.54 7.18 -11.37
N LEU A 70 -3.78 8.28 -11.33
CA LEU A 70 -2.50 8.39 -12.01
C LEU A 70 -1.45 7.45 -11.41
N ILE A 71 -0.79 6.63 -12.23
CA ILE A 71 0.28 5.75 -11.75
C ILE A 71 1.62 6.47 -11.80
N THR A 72 2.07 6.96 -10.65
CA THR A 72 3.34 7.68 -10.53
C THR A 72 4.44 6.77 -9.97
N GLY A 73 5.66 7.31 -9.92
CA GLY A 73 6.77 6.68 -9.23
C GLY A 73 6.48 6.39 -7.75
N SER A 74 5.67 7.20 -7.06
CA SER A 74 5.27 6.89 -5.67
C SER A 74 4.33 5.70 -5.60
N THR A 75 3.34 5.61 -6.50
CA THR A 75 2.48 4.41 -6.63
C THR A 75 3.33 3.14 -6.82
N VAL A 76 4.37 3.23 -7.65
CA VAL A 76 5.30 2.12 -7.88
C VAL A 76 6.08 1.76 -6.61
N ILE A 77 6.52 2.74 -5.83
CA ILE A 77 7.28 2.52 -4.58
C ILE A 77 6.38 1.89 -3.51
N ASP A 78 5.15 2.38 -3.38
CA ASP A 78 4.24 2.02 -2.30
C ASP A 78 3.50 0.71 -2.57
N SER A 79 3.12 0.46 -3.83
CA SER A 79 2.21 -0.62 -4.20
C SER A 79 2.89 -1.82 -4.87
N ILE A 80 4.09 -1.69 -5.46
CA ILE A 80 4.78 -2.88 -5.98
C ILE A 80 5.20 -3.75 -4.79
N PRO A 81 4.70 -4.99 -4.70
CA PRO A 81 5.13 -5.89 -3.65
C PRO A 81 6.62 -6.12 -3.81
N SER A 82 7.38 -5.63 -2.86
CA SER A 82 8.81 -5.85 -2.73
C SER A 82 9.21 -7.32 -2.70
N VAL A 83 8.27 -8.18 -2.33
CA VAL A 83 8.39 -9.64 -2.38
C VAL A 83 8.48 -10.16 -3.81
N LEU A 84 7.86 -9.49 -4.80
CA LEU A 84 7.89 -9.89 -6.21
C LEU A 84 9.10 -9.35 -6.96
N PHE A 85 9.65 -8.22 -6.51
CA PHE A 85 10.84 -7.62 -7.09
C PHE A 85 11.87 -7.40 -5.99
N SER A 86 12.85 -8.30 -5.91
CA SER A 86 14.13 -7.95 -5.28
C SER A 86 14.63 -6.64 -5.91
N SER A 87 15.29 -5.78 -5.15
CA SER A 87 15.86 -4.47 -5.55
C SER A 87 16.79 -4.45 -6.77
N HIS A 88 16.90 -5.57 -7.48
CA HIS A 88 17.78 -5.84 -8.61
C HIS A 88 17.01 -6.12 -9.91
N GLN A 89 15.68 -6.12 -9.88
CA GLN A 89 14.86 -6.40 -11.06
C GLN A 89 14.12 -5.19 -11.59
N ILE A 90 13.80 -4.27 -10.67
CA ILE A 90 13.48 -2.90 -10.99
C ILE A 90 14.67 -2.09 -10.49
N HIS A 91 15.27 -1.33 -11.39
CA HIS A 91 16.32 -0.38 -11.14
C HIS A 91 15.83 0.65 -10.12
N SER A 92 16.65 0.99 -9.13
CA SER A 92 16.29 1.93 -8.05
C SER A 92 15.74 3.25 -8.57
N ASP A 93 16.25 3.68 -9.73
CA ASP A 93 15.89 4.96 -10.33
C ASP A 93 14.68 4.88 -11.28
N PHE A 94 14.06 3.71 -11.42
CA PHE A 94 12.86 3.53 -12.25
C PHE A 94 11.70 4.45 -11.85
N PRO A 95 11.37 4.67 -10.56
CA PRO A 95 10.34 5.63 -10.16
C PRO A 95 10.64 7.06 -10.63
N ALA A 96 11.89 7.50 -10.49
CA ALA A 96 12.32 8.83 -10.93
C ALA A 96 12.27 8.94 -12.47
N TYR A 97 12.68 7.90 -13.17
CA TYR A 97 12.55 7.80 -14.62
C TYR A 97 11.09 7.89 -15.08
N LEU A 98 10.20 7.12 -14.48
CA LEU A 98 8.77 7.14 -14.81
C LEU A 98 8.17 8.54 -14.62
N ASN A 99 8.43 9.17 -13.47
CA ASN A 99 7.96 10.53 -13.19
C ASN A 99 8.49 11.54 -14.22
N SER A 100 9.74 11.39 -14.67
CA SER A 100 10.30 12.27 -15.71
C SER A 100 9.61 12.13 -17.06
N LEU A 101 9.07 10.95 -17.38
CA LEU A 101 8.31 10.71 -18.61
C LEU A 101 6.89 11.28 -18.53
N LEU A 102 6.27 11.26 -17.35
CA LEU A 102 4.93 11.81 -17.10
C LEU A 102 4.91 13.34 -17.08
N SER A 103 5.98 13.97 -16.59
CA SER A 103 6.07 15.43 -16.46
C SER A 103 7.34 15.97 -17.14
N PRO A 104 7.33 16.13 -18.47
CA PRO A 104 8.52 16.53 -19.24
C PRO A 104 9.05 17.94 -18.94
N ASP A 105 8.31 18.77 -18.19
CA ASP A 105 8.61 20.19 -17.98
C ASP A 105 9.74 20.50 -16.98
N ASN A 106 10.29 19.49 -16.29
CA ASN A 106 11.49 19.68 -15.48
C ASN A 106 12.73 19.25 -16.24
N SER A 107 13.29 20.15 -17.06
CA SER A 107 14.66 20.26 -17.63
C SER A 107 15.71 19.15 -17.39
N LEU A 108 15.33 17.88 -17.44
CA LEU A 108 16.16 16.70 -17.32
C LEU A 108 15.83 15.91 -18.58
N SER A 109 16.51 16.25 -19.67
CA SER A 109 16.68 15.29 -20.75
C SER A 109 17.23 14.03 -20.12
N VAL A 110 16.43 12.98 -19.98
CA VAL A 110 16.90 11.68 -19.51
C VAL A 110 18.01 11.29 -20.48
N PRO A 111 19.29 11.27 -20.07
CA PRO A 111 20.36 11.03 -21.02
C PRO A 111 20.13 9.67 -21.68
N ASP A 112 20.35 9.53 -22.99
CA ASP A 112 20.15 8.26 -23.71
C ASP A 112 20.93 7.09 -23.07
N ASP A 113 22.02 7.39 -22.38
CA ASP A 113 22.81 6.40 -21.63
C ASP A 113 22.11 5.90 -20.36
N PHE A 114 21.22 6.69 -19.76
CA PHE A 114 20.41 6.30 -18.62
C PHE A 114 19.26 5.36 -19.02
N GLN A 115 18.68 5.54 -20.21
CA GLN A 115 17.66 4.59 -20.70
C GLN A 115 18.21 3.17 -20.93
N LYS A 116 19.52 3.04 -21.17
CA LYS A 116 20.19 1.75 -21.37
C LYS A 116 20.36 0.93 -20.09
N SER A 117 20.18 1.52 -18.89
CA SER A 117 20.26 0.77 -17.63
C SER A 117 19.00 -0.02 -17.34
N PHE A 118 17.86 0.33 -17.95
CA PHE A 118 16.59 -0.35 -17.76
C PHE A 118 16.48 -1.61 -18.63
N ASN A 119 15.93 -2.66 -18.04
CA ASN A 119 15.68 -3.91 -18.72
C ASN A 119 14.40 -3.87 -19.57
N SER A 120 14.17 -4.90 -20.39
CA SER A 120 13.01 -4.96 -21.28
C SER A 120 11.67 -4.97 -20.54
N PHE A 121 11.64 -5.51 -19.32
CA PHE A 121 10.43 -5.52 -18.51
C PHE A 121 10.09 -4.11 -18.01
N GLU A 122 11.07 -3.36 -17.52
CA GLU A 122 10.90 -1.98 -17.06
C GLU A 122 10.44 -1.05 -18.19
N HIS A 123 11.04 -1.18 -19.37
CA HIS A 123 10.59 -0.44 -20.56
C HIS A 123 9.15 -0.79 -20.93
N SER A 124 8.77 -2.07 -20.88
CA SER A 124 7.40 -2.53 -21.13
C SER A 124 6.41 -2.00 -20.09
N LEU A 125 6.79 -2.03 -18.81
CA LEU A 125 5.96 -1.54 -17.70
C LEU A 125 5.76 -0.03 -17.79
N ALA A 126 6.83 0.75 -17.96
CA ALA A 126 6.75 2.19 -18.15
C ALA A 126 5.85 2.53 -19.35
N SER A 127 6.02 1.85 -20.47
CA SER A 127 5.17 2.09 -21.65
C SER A 127 3.69 1.84 -21.38
N LYS A 128 3.34 0.79 -20.61
CA LYS A 128 1.94 0.51 -20.24
C LYS A 128 1.38 1.59 -19.33
N ILE A 129 2.16 2.02 -18.33
CA ILE A 129 1.78 3.08 -17.40
C ILE A 129 1.53 4.38 -18.16
N ILE A 130 2.50 4.85 -18.95
CA ILE A 130 2.37 6.09 -19.74
C ILE A 130 1.15 6.04 -20.66
N ASN A 131 0.90 4.90 -21.32
CA ASN A 131 -0.26 4.77 -22.20
C ASN A 131 -1.59 4.81 -21.45
N TYR A 132 -1.64 4.26 -20.23
CA TYR A 132 -2.84 4.32 -19.39
C TYR A 132 -3.08 5.72 -18.84
N ASP A 133 -2.05 6.36 -18.29
CA ASP A 133 -2.15 7.71 -17.73
C ASP A 133 -2.60 8.70 -18.82
N HIS A 134 -2.05 8.61 -20.04
CA HIS A 134 -2.51 9.40 -21.19
C HIS A 134 -3.92 9.04 -21.68
N SER A 135 -4.49 7.91 -21.26
CA SER A 135 -5.85 7.49 -21.63
C SER A 135 -6.92 7.93 -20.63
N LEU A 136 -6.51 8.46 -19.47
CA LEU A 136 -7.44 9.02 -18.49
C LEU A 136 -8.12 10.24 -19.09
N ASP A 137 -9.45 10.28 -19.00
CA ASP A 137 -10.22 11.42 -19.45
C ASP A 137 -10.33 12.43 -18.31
N GLU A 138 -9.64 13.57 -18.45
CA GLU A 138 -9.64 14.66 -17.47
C GLU A 138 -11.08 15.14 -17.13
N ILE A 139 -12.00 15.01 -18.08
CA ILE A 139 -13.40 15.37 -17.87
C ILE A 139 -14.00 14.52 -16.75
N TYR A 140 -13.58 13.27 -16.59
CA TYR A 140 -14.12 12.37 -15.58
C TYR A 140 -13.83 12.82 -14.15
N PHE A 141 -12.66 13.43 -13.90
CA PHE A 141 -12.31 13.98 -12.57
C PHE A 141 -13.05 15.27 -12.23
N SER A 142 -13.62 15.94 -13.24
CA SER A 142 -14.51 17.08 -13.02
C SER A 142 -15.95 16.67 -12.66
N HIS A 143 -16.27 15.36 -12.70
CA HIS A 143 -17.55 14.82 -12.28
C HIS A 143 -17.50 14.34 -10.83
N PRO A 144 -18.57 14.52 -10.05
CA PRO A 144 -18.60 14.01 -8.68
C PRO A 144 -18.49 12.49 -8.69
N GLU A 145 -17.62 11.95 -7.86
CA GLU A 145 -17.60 10.54 -7.45
C GLU A 145 -18.87 10.21 -6.66
N SER A 146 -19.29 11.15 -5.84
CA SER A 146 -20.43 10.94 -4.98
C SER A 146 -21.12 12.22 -4.56
N VAL A 147 -22.33 12.04 -4.02
CA VAL A 147 -23.05 13.11 -3.34
C VAL A 147 -23.48 12.64 -1.96
N VAL A 148 -23.25 13.50 -0.97
CA VAL A 148 -23.75 13.34 0.39
C VAL A 148 -24.84 14.38 0.59
N LEU A 149 -26.04 13.93 0.96
CA LEU A 149 -27.14 14.79 1.39
C LEU A 149 -27.08 14.90 2.92
N PHE A 150 -27.15 16.11 3.45
CA PHE A 150 -27.13 16.31 4.90
C PHE A 150 -28.02 17.47 5.35
N VAL A 151 -28.38 17.46 6.63
CA VAL A 151 -29.06 18.57 7.29
C VAL A 151 -28.25 18.98 8.52
N LEU A 152 -28.40 20.25 8.91
CA LEU A 152 -27.92 20.72 10.21
C LEU A 152 -29.05 20.59 11.22
N PHE A 153 -28.85 19.76 12.25
CA PHE A 153 -29.85 19.53 13.27
C PHE A 153 -29.24 19.67 14.67
N GLU A 154 -29.75 20.64 15.44
CA GLU A 154 -29.32 20.92 16.83
C GLU A 154 -27.78 21.10 16.95
N GLY A 155 -27.13 21.65 15.92
CA GLY A 155 -25.68 21.90 15.89
C GLY A 155 -24.83 20.80 15.26
N HIS A 156 -25.43 19.69 14.80
CA HIS A 156 -24.73 18.54 14.25
C HIS A 156 -25.09 18.28 12.78
N ILE A 157 -24.15 17.67 12.05
CA ILE A 157 -24.37 17.21 10.68
C ILE A 157 -25.04 15.84 10.73
N LEU A 158 -26.23 15.76 10.13
CA LEU A 158 -26.96 14.52 9.91
C LEU A 158 -26.98 14.20 8.43
N GLY A 159 -26.19 13.22 8.00
CA GLY A 159 -26.02 12.82 6.61
C GLY A 159 -26.80 11.56 6.24
N LEU A 160 -27.13 11.42 4.96
CA LEU A 160 -27.53 10.16 4.34
C LEU A 160 -26.31 9.53 3.66
N GLU A 161 -26.22 8.21 3.71
CA GLU A 161 -25.15 7.42 3.10
C GLU A 161 -24.89 7.80 1.63
N GLN A 162 -23.61 7.92 1.30
CA GLN A 162 -23.03 8.40 0.06
C GLN A 162 -23.60 7.68 -1.18
N ILE A 163 -24.20 8.42 -2.12
CA ILE A 163 -24.56 7.87 -3.44
C ILE A 163 -23.31 7.94 -4.31
N PHE A 164 -22.76 6.80 -4.69
CA PHE A 164 -21.59 6.69 -5.56
C PHE A 164 -22.00 6.62 -7.03
N PHE A 165 -21.29 7.35 -7.88
CA PHE A 165 -21.37 7.26 -9.33
C PHE A 165 -20.34 6.23 -9.85
N GLU A 166 -20.66 5.56 -10.96
CA GLU A 166 -19.82 4.49 -11.51
C GLU A 166 -18.54 5.04 -12.16
N CYS A 167 -17.38 4.83 -11.53
CA CYS A 167 -16.06 5.10 -12.11
C CYS A 167 -15.59 3.96 -13.03
N PRO A 168 -15.26 4.23 -14.31
CA PRO A 168 -14.79 3.20 -15.23
C PRO A 168 -13.30 2.87 -15.03
N TYR A 169 -12.58 3.66 -14.22
CA TYR A 169 -11.16 3.50 -13.96
C TYR A 169 -10.94 2.73 -12.65
N LEU A 170 -9.93 1.87 -12.66
CA LEU A 170 -9.38 1.32 -11.42
C LEU A 170 -8.49 2.39 -10.76
N SER A 171 -8.36 2.34 -9.44
CA SER A 171 -7.35 3.14 -8.74
C SER A 171 -5.96 2.86 -9.29
N SER A 172 -5.04 3.81 -9.10
CA SER A 172 -3.65 3.69 -9.54
C SER A 172 -3.01 2.37 -9.08
N GLU A 173 -3.25 1.97 -7.83
CA GLU A 173 -2.77 0.69 -7.28
C GLU A 173 -3.38 -0.53 -8.00
N GLY A 174 -4.70 -0.52 -8.17
CA GLY A 174 -5.42 -1.64 -8.81
C GLY A 174 -5.03 -1.79 -10.27
N GLN A 175 -4.83 -0.68 -10.98
CA GLN A 175 -4.39 -0.71 -12.36
C GLN A 175 -2.93 -1.17 -12.49
N LEU A 176 -2.06 -0.76 -11.57
CA LEU A 176 -0.68 -1.24 -11.51
C LEU A 176 -0.65 -2.76 -11.25
N GLU A 177 -1.50 -3.27 -10.36
CA GLU A 177 -1.63 -4.71 -10.12
C GLU A 177 -2.02 -5.47 -11.40
N GLU A 178 -3.00 -4.99 -12.17
CA GLU A 178 -3.37 -5.57 -13.47
C GLU A 178 -2.18 -5.61 -14.45
N PHE A 179 -1.37 -4.55 -14.49
CA PHE A 179 -0.14 -4.56 -15.30
C PHE A 179 0.87 -5.59 -14.82
N LEU A 180 1.02 -5.80 -13.52
CA LEU A 180 1.91 -6.82 -12.97
C LEU A 180 1.39 -8.24 -13.27
N ILE A 181 0.09 -8.47 -13.14
CA ILE A 181 -0.59 -9.74 -13.51
C ILE A 181 -0.34 -10.07 -14.98
N SER A 182 -0.37 -9.07 -15.86
CA SER A 182 -0.08 -9.26 -17.29
C SER A 182 1.35 -9.73 -17.57
N HIS A 183 2.26 -9.62 -16.59
CA HIS A 183 3.64 -10.10 -16.65
C HIS A 183 3.92 -11.30 -15.72
N LYS A 184 2.88 -11.98 -15.22
CA LYS A 184 2.99 -13.09 -14.25
C LYS A 184 4.04 -14.15 -14.59
N ASP A 185 4.21 -14.50 -15.87
CA ASP A 185 5.13 -15.56 -16.28
C ASP A 185 6.59 -15.13 -16.13
N PHE A 186 6.88 -13.85 -16.42
CA PHE A 186 8.19 -13.26 -16.17
C PHE A 186 8.47 -13.22 -14.66
N LEU A 187 7.49 -12.77 -13.87
CA LEU A 187 7.59 -12.70 -12.40
C LEU A 187 7.76 -14.08 -11.76
N ALA A 188 7.07 -15.10 -12.25
CA ALA A 188 7.23 -16.47 -11.78
C ALA A 188 8.63 -17.02 -12.07
N LYS A 189 9.19 -16.73 -13.25
CA LYS A 189 10.56 -17.14 -13.61
C LYS A 189 11.60 -16.45 -12.73
N VAL A 190 11.39 -15.16 -12.49
CA VAL A 190 12.15 -14.32 -11.55
C VAL A 190 12.16 -14.95 -10.15
N GLN A 191 10.97 -15.30 -9.64
CA GLN A 191 10.80 -15.85 -8.31
C GLN A 191 11.51 -17.20 -8.18
N SER A 192 11.35 -18.07 -9.19
CA SER A 192 12.06 -19.35 -9.25
C SER A 192 13.58 -19.17 -9.23
N THR A 193 14.11 -18.16 -9.93
CA THR A 193 15.55 -17.89 -9.96
C THR A 193 16.05 -17.45 -8.58
N LEU A 194 15.32 -16.54 -7.91
CA LEU A 194 15.64 -16.11 -6.55
C LEU A 194 15.57 -17.27 -5.55
N ASP A 195 14.58 -18.16 -5.68
CA ASP A 195 14.45 -19.33 -4.80
C ASP A 195 15.59 -20.34 -5.01
N ASP A 196 16.04 -20.52 -6.27
CA ASP A 196 17.23 -21.31 -6.58
C ASP A 196 18.51 -20.69 -5.98
N GLU A 197 18.67 -19.36 -6.04
CA GLU A 197 19.79 -18.65 -5.42
C GLU A 197 19.77 -18.75 -3.88
N ARG A 198 18.60 -18.58 -3.25
CA ARG A 198 18.43 -18.78 -1.80
C ARG A 198 18.76 -20.21 -1.40
N LYS A 199 18.38 -21.20 -2.22
CA LYS A 199 18.71 -22.61 -1.98
C LYS A 199 20.21 -22.86 -2.11
N ASN A 200 20.88 -22.26 -3.10
CA ASN A 200 22.32 -22.34 -3.25
C ASN A 200 23.05 -21.70 -2.06
N PHE A 201 22.58 -20.53 -1.61
CA PHE A 201 23.10 -19.86 -0.42
C PHE A 201 22.90 -20.72 0.84
N LYS A 202 21.73 -21.35 1.01
CA LYS A 202 21.51 -22.32 2.10
C LYS A 202 22.53 -23.45 2.09
N ASN A 203 22.79 -24.02 0.90
CA ASN A 203 23.75 -25.10 0.75
C ASN A 203 25.17 -24.64 1.12
N SER A 204 25.56 -23.40 0.78
CA SER A 204 26.86 -22.87 1.20
C SER A 204 26.95 -22.67 2.72
N LEU A 205 25.86 -22.27 3.39
CA LEU A 205 25.85 -22.13 4.87
C LEU A 205 26.22 -23.45 5.57
N PHE A 206 25.77 -24.59 5.05
CA PHE A 206 26.05 -25.90 5.68
C PHE A 206 27.53 -26.29 5.63
N HIS A 207 28.30 -25.65 4.76
CA HIS A 207 29.75 -25.83 4.64
C HIS A 207 30.54 -24.68 5.29
N ASP A 208 29.86 -23.67 5.87
CA ASP A 208 30.51 -22.58 6.59
C ASP A 208 30.78 -22.98 8.05
N ALA A 209 32.06 -23.11 8.39
CA ALA A 209 32.50 -23.47 9.74
C ALA A 209 31.99 -22.52 10.84
N HIS A 210 31.83 -21.23 10.54
CA HIS A 210 31.27 -20.28 11.49
C HIS A 210 29.78 -20.51 11.72
N PHE A 211 29.03 -20.85 10.68
CA PHE A 211 27.61 -21.15 10.78
C PHE A 211 27.37 -22.43 11.59
N THR A 212 28.12 -23.50 11.33
CA THR A 212 27.96 -24.78 12.02
C THR A 212 28.25 -24.68 13.52
N GLN A 213 29.13 -23.77 13.92
CA GLN A 213 29.50 -23.50 15.31
C GLN A 213 28.50 -22.61 16.08
N CYS A 214 27.47 -22.05 15.42
CA CYS A 214 26.47 -21.19 16.06
C CYS A 214 25.45 -21.95 16.92
N THR A 215 25.92 -22.62 17.96
CA THR A 215 25.16 -23.54 18.83
C THR A 215 24.04 -22.90 19.64
N ASN A 216 24.05 -21.58 19.81
CA ASN A 216 23.03 -20.83 20.55
C ASN A 216 22.54 -19.62 19.76
N LYS A 217 21.43 -19.03 20.22
CA LYS A 217 20.77 -17.90 19.54
C LYS A 217 21.65 -16.67 19.44
N SER A 218 22.47 -16.36 20.45
CA SER A 218 23.36 -15.20 20.45
C SER A 218 24.41 -15.28 19.33
N LEU A 219 25.03 -16.45 19.17
CA LEU A 219 26.02 -16.69 18.10
C LEU A 219 25.39 -16.58 16.71
N ARG A 220 24.15 -17.05 16.55
CA ARG A 220 23.42 -16.89 15.29
C ARG A 220 23.09 -15.43 15.00
N THR A 221 22.68 -14.65 15.99
CA THR A 221 22.47 -13.20 15.82
C THR A 221 23.75 -12.51 15.36
N GLU A 222 24.89 -12.83 15.96
CA GLU A 222 26.19 -12.28 15.56
C GLU A 222 26.57 -12.70 14.14
N TYR A 223 26.37 -13.97 13.79
CA TYR A 223 26.59 -14.49 12.44
C TYR A 223 25.72 -13.78 11.39
N ILE A 224 24.42 -13.59 11.68
CA ILE A 224 23.48 -12.85 10.83
C ILE A 224 24.00 -11.44 10.60
N GLN A 225 24.40 -10.72 11.65
CA GLN A 225 24.91 -9.36 11.55
C GLN A 225 26.21 -9.29 10.73
N ARG A 226 27.10 -10.27 10.90
CA ARG A 226 28.37 -10.36 10.18
C ARG A 226 28.13 -10.57 8.69
N ILE A 227 27.35 -11.59 8.31
CA ILE A 227 27.07 -11.91 6.91
C ILE A 227 26.30 -10.78 6.22
N TRP A 228 25.33 -10.17 6.91
CA TRP A 228 24.57 -9.05 6.34
C TRP A 228 25.45 -7.86 5.98
N ASN A 229 26.53 -7.63 6.73
CA ASN A 229 27.42 -6.48 6.55
C ASN A 229 28.74 -6.83 5.84
N ASP A 230 28.92 -8.09 5.44
CA ASP A 230 30.12 -8.54 4.76
C ASP A 230 30.09 -8.12 3.28
N PRO A 231 31.08 -7.33 2.81
CA PRO A 231 31.17 -6.95 1.39
C PRO A 231 31.24 -8.16 0.44
N GLN A 232 31.76 -9.29 0.90
CA GLN A 232 31.83 -10.53 0.10
C GLN A 232 30.48 -11.23 -0.06
N HIS A 233 29.50 -10.88 0.78
CA HIS A 233 28.15 -11.42 0.79
C HIS A 233 27.12 -10.34 0.43
N SER A 234 27.50 -9.38 -0.43
CA SER A 234 26.63 -8.28 -0.84
C SER A 234 25.32 -8.74 -1.48
N ASN A 235 25.33 -9.92 -2.12
CA ASN A 235 24.15 -10.57 -2.69
C ASN A 235 23.12 -11.03 -1.64
N VAL A 236 23.51 -11.17 -0.37
CA VAL A 236 22.56 -11.56 0.69
C VAL A 236 21.53 -10.45 0.93
N ARG A 237 21.97 -9.19 0.93
CA ARG A 237 21.06 -8.04 1.05
C ARG A 237 20.05 -8.03 -0.10
N THR A 238 20.49 -8.35 -1.31
CA THR A 238 19.65 -8.53 -2.51
C THR A 238 18.59 -9.62 -2.33
N LEU A 239 19.01 -10.81 -1.88
CA LEU A 239 18.17 -12.00 -1.82
C LEU A 239 17.07 -11.91 -0.75
N PHE A 240 17.26 -11.08 0.26
CA PHE A 240 16.40 -11.00 1.44
C PHE A 240 15.98 -9.56 1.78
N HIS A 241 16.08 -8.63 0.84
CA HIS A 241 15.62 -7.25 1.02
C HIS A 241 14.13 -7.21 1.42
N ASP A 242 13.78 -6.44 2.45
CA ASP A 242 12.40 -6.24 2.90
C ASP A 242 12.15 -4.74 3.14
N PRO A 243 11.67 -3.98 2.14
CA PRO A 243 11.52 -2.53 2.26
C PRO A 243 10.44 -2.10 3.26
N LEU A 244 9.53 -3.00 3.68
CA LEU A 244 8.56 -2.67 4.72
C LEU A 244 9.16 -2.75 6.14
N ASN A 245 10.32 -3.39 6.32
CA ASN A 245 10.98 -3.54 7.61
C ASN A 245 12.43 -3.05 7.67
N ASP A 246 13.04 -2.69 6.55
CA ASP A 246 14.44 -2.25 6.48
C ASP A 246 14.56 -0.75 6.79
N TYR A 247 14.29 -0.37 8.04
CA TYR A 247 14.50 1.00 8.56
C TYR A 247 15.98 1.44 8.56
N SER A 248 16.92 0.52 8.26
CA SER A 248 18.35 0.80 8.15
C SER A 248 19.06 -0.26 7.31
N PRO A 249 19.90 0.13 6.32
CA PRO A 249 20.62 -0.80 5.45
C PRO A 249 21.61 -1.70 6.21
N ASP A 250 22.02 -1.30 7.42
CA ASP A 250 22.96 -2.05 8.27
C ASP A 250 22.24 -3.02 9.23
N THR A 251 20.91 -3.00 9.23
CA THR A 251 20.09 -3.88 10.06
C THR A 251 19.59 -5.04 9.21
N PRO A 252 19.82 -6.30 9.63
CA PRO A 252 19.36 -7.46 8.87
C PRO A 252 17.84 -7.56 8.83
N SER A 253 17.29 -7.85 7.66
CA SER A 253 15.85 -7.97 7.44
C SER A 253 15.22 -9.11 8.25
N SER A 254 13.91 -9.00 8.49
CA SER A 254 13.13 -10.02 9.21
C SER A 254 13.13 -11.36 8.48
N SER A 255 13.02 -11.32 7.15
CA SER A 255 13.01 -12.47 6.25
C SER A 255 14.36 -13.20 6.30
N PHE A 256 15.48 -12.47 6.28
CA PHE A 256 16.82 -13.04 6.39
C PHE A 256 17.05 -13.74 7.73
N LYS A 257 16.68 -13.09 8.84
CA LYS A 257 16.77 -13.67 10.20
C LYS A 257 15.99 -15.00 10.28
N THR A 258 14.78 -15.01 9.74
CA THR A 258 13.92 -16.20 9.71
C THR A 258 14.53 -17.31 8.86
N PHE A 259 15.07 -16.97 7.70
CA PHE A 259 15.74 -17.91 6.80
C PHE A 259 16.95 -18.58 7.46
N ILE A 260 17.79 -17.81 8.17
CA ILE A 260 18.97 -18.35 8.87
C ILE A 260 18.57 -19.31 10.00
N GLU A 261 17.57 -18.96 10.82
CA GLU A 261 17.09 -19.86 11.89
C GLU A 261 16.46 -21.14 11.32
N ALA A 262 15.67 -21.04 10.25
CA ALA A 262 15.10 -22.19 9.57
C ALA A 262 16.20 -23.11 9.00
N SER A 263 17.19 -22.52 8.34
CA SER A 263 18.35 -23.24 7.78
C SER A 263 19.16 -23.94 8.88
N TYR A 264 19.36 -23.28 10.02
CA TYR A 264 20.10 -23.88 11.15
C TYR A 264 19.33 -25.06 11.77
N SER A 265 18.02 -24.93 11.92
CA SER A 265 17.15 -26.01 12.39
C SER A 265 17.21 -27.22 11.46
N GLU A 266 17.15 -26.99 10.14
CA GLU A 266 17.31 -28.03 9.12
C GLU A 266 18.68 -28.72 9.22
N TYR A 267 19.76 -27.95 9.27
CA TYR A 267 21.13 -28.47 9.45
C TYR A 267 21.24 -29.39 10.67
N ARG A 268 20.75 -28.95 11.84
CA ARG A 268 20.78 -29.76 13.08
C ARG A 268 19.97 -31.04 12.95
N ASN A 269 18.83 -31.01 12.26
CA ASN A 269 18.02 -32.19 12.02
C ASN A 269 18.71 -33.18 11.08
N LEU A 270 19.36 -32.70 10.02
CA LEU A 270 20.13 -33.52 9.09
C LEU A 270 21.35 -34.18 9.78
N LEU A 271 22.07 -33.43 10.63
CA LEU A 271 23.15 -33.97 11.46
C LEU A 271 22.65 -35.07 12.40
N ARG A 272 21.53 -34.84 13.11
CA ARG A 272 20.94 -35.84 14.02
C ARG A 272 20.55 -37.13 13.31
N ARG A 273 20.15 -37.03 12.04
CA ARG A 273 19.80 -38.17 11.19
C ARG A 273 21.01 -38.82 10.52
N GLY A 274 22.22 -38.28 10.71
CA GLY A 274 23.45 -38.78 10.08
C GLY A 274 23.49 -38.58 8.56
N LEU A 275 22.65 -37.69 8.01
CA LEU A 275 22.54 -37.44 6.58
C LEU A 275 23.61 -36.46 6.08
N ILE A 276 24.22 -35.71 7.01
CA ILE A 276 25.37 -34.84 6.77
C ILE A 276 26.37 -35.07 7.92
N LYS A 277 27.66 -34.89 7.66
CA LYS A 277 28.71 -35.01 8.69
C LYS A 277 29.05 -33.61 9.21
N SER A 278 29.26 -33.51 10.52
CA SER A 278 29.99 -32.38 11.07
C SER A 278 31.43 -32.53 10.60
N GLU A 279 31.92 -31.57 9.83
CA GLU A 279 33.36 -31.35 9.70
C GLU A 279 33.94 -30.87 11.04
#